data_AF-A0A7X9BM62-F1
#
_entry.id   AF-A0A7X9BM62-F1
#
_cell.length_a   1.000
_cell.length_b   1.000
_cell.length_c   1.000
_cell.angle_alpha   90.00
_cell.angle_beta   90.00
_cell.angle_gamma   90.00
#
_symmetry.space_group_name_H-M   'P 1'
#
loop_
_entity.id
_entity.type
_entity.pdbx_description
1 polymer ?
#
loop_
_entity_poly.entity_id
_entity_poly.type
_entity_poly.pdbx_seq_one_letter_code
_entity_poly.pdbx_strand_id
1 'polypeptide(L)'
;MKGSEQVPENLFSHWKDFVTFGKGPYTGLQREIFESWQRARETGVDPYRHIIDPGAPGIGKLTDGQAELLTTIYPVMEATYAALRGSGFRVLLADVDGWIIGSIP
;
A
#
# COMPACT_ATOMS: atom_id res chain seq x y z
N MET A 1 8.01 -15.36 -17.59
CA MET A 1 8.81 -14.35 -16.87
C MET A 1 8.36 -12.98 -17.33
N LYS A 2 7.51 -12.29 -16.57
CA LYS A 2 7.19 -10.87 -16.83
C LYS A 2 8.36 -10.05 -16.26
N GLY A 3 8.87 -9.15 -17.09
CA GLY A 3 10.14 -8.45 -16.92
C GLY A 3 10.19 -7.61 -15.65
N SER A 4 11.42 -7.42 -15.16
CA SER A 4 11.76 -6.43 -14.14
C SER A 4 11.11 -5.08 -14.49
N GLU A 5 10.10 -4.72 -13.72
CA GLU A 5 9.36 -3.46 -13.85
C GLU A 5 10.29 -2.33 -13.43
N GLN A 6 10.80 -1.57 -14.40
CA GLN A 6 11.67 -0.43 -14.13
C GLN A 6 10.82 0.69 -13.54
N VAL A 7 11.06 1.04 -12.28
CA VAL A 7 10.52 2.27 -11.67
C VAL A 7 11.01 3.44 -12.52
N PRO A 8 10.12 4.32 -13.04
CA PRO A 8 10.58 5.45 -13.84
C PRO A 8 11.53 6.30 -13.01
N GLU A 9 12.71 6.64 -13.55
CA GLU A 9 13.71 7.49 -12.87
C GLU A 9 13.10 8.80 -12.33
N ASN A 10 11.99 9.25 -12.94
CA ASN A 10 11.31 10.50 -12.63
C ASN A 10 9.92 10.34 -11.97
N LEU A 11 9.60 9.17 -11.40
CA LEU A 11 8.27 8.91 -10.81
C LEU A 11 7.87 9.97 -9.78
N PHE A 12 8.80 10.36 -8.90
CA PHE A 12 8.54 11.37 -7.88
C PHE A 12 8.27 12.76 -8.49
N SER A 13 8.99 13.13 -9.55
CA SER A 13 8.75 14.39 -10.26
C SER A 13 7.39 14.40 -10.93
N HIS A 14 7.01 13.32 -11.61
CA HIS A 14 5.69 13.18 -12.23
C HIS A 14 4.56 13.23 -11.19
N TRP A 15 4.75 12.57 -10.04
CA TRP A 15 3.80 12.61 -8.93
C TRP A 15 3.64 14.03 -8.38
N LYS A 16 4.76 14.74 -8.17
CA LYS A 16 4.75 16.12 -7.67
C LYS A 16 4.03 17.07 -8.63
N ASP A 17 4.27 16.95 -9.92
CA ASP A 17 3.59 17.75 -10.95
C ASP A 17 2.09 17.42 -11.03
N PHE A 18 1.71 16.15 -10.88
CA PHE A 18 0.31 15.73 -10.81
C PHE A 18 -0.39 16.31 -9.58
N VAL A 19 0.19 16.16 -8.39
CA VAL A 19 -0.40 16.65 -7.14
C VAL A 19 -0.53 18.18 -7.15
N THR A 20 0.47 18.88 -7.67
CA THR A 20 0.51 20.35 -7.63
C THR A 20 -0.33 20.98 -8.74
N PHE A 21 -0.27 20.44 -9.96
CA PHE A 21 -0.82 21.08 -11.16
C PHE A 21 -1.86 20.23 -11.89
N GLY A 22 -2.05 18.97 -11.51
CA GLY A 22 -2.97 18.05 -12.18
C GLY A 22 -2.51 17.54 -13.54
N LYS A 23 -1.20 17.57 -13.81
CA LYS A 23 -0.60 17.19 -15.09
C LYS A 23 -0.54 15.67 -15.31
N GLY A 24 -0.62 15.26 -16.57
CA GLY A 24 -0.45 13.88 -17.04
C GLY A 24 -1.46 13.51 -18.15
N PRO A 25 -1.42 12.28 -18.69
CA PRO A 25 -0.48 11.20 -18.35
C PRO A 25 0.95 11.49 -18.82
N TYR A 26 1.93 10.82 -18.21
CA TYR A 26 3.36 10.98 -18.55
C TYR A 26 3.86 9.80 -19.37
N THR A 27 4.72 10.07 -20.35
CA THR A 27 5.40 9.01 -21.12
C THR A 27 6.23 8.13 -20.19
N GLY A 28 6.09 6.82 -20.32
CA GLY A 28 6.79 5.83 -19.48
C GLY A 28 6.19 5.63 -18.09
N LEU A 29 5.16 6.39 -17.70
CA LEU A 29 4.38 6.08 -16.51
C LEU A 29 3.35 5.00 -16.85
N GLN A 30 3.28 3.99 -15.98
CA GLN A 30 2.27 2.94 -16.11
C GLN A 30 0.88 3.52 -15.94
N ARG A 31 -0.05 3.04 -16.76
CA ARG A 31 -1.42 3.54 -16.78
C ARG A 31 -2.11 3.33 -15.43
N GLU A 32 -1.86 2.19 -14.81
CA GLU A 32 -2.41 1.79 -13.51
C GLU A 32 -2.01 2.77 -12.39
N ILE A 33 -0.77 3.29 -12.44
CA ILE A 33 -0.28 4.29 -11.49
C ILE A 33 -1.01 5.62 -11.71
N PHE A 34 -1.10 6.09 -12.97
CA PHE A 34 -1.77 7.34 -13.29
C PHE A 34 -3.27 7.30 -12.93
N GLU A 35 -3.96 6.21 -13.27
CA GLU A 35 -5.37 5.99 -12.91
C GLU A 35 -5.56 5.98 -11.38
N SER A 36 -4.62 5.40 -10.62
CA SER A 36 -4.66 5.45 -9.15
C SER A 36 -4.53 6.87 -8.60
N TRP A 37 -3.66 7.69 -9.18
CA TRP A 37 -3.52 9.10 -8.81
C TRP A 37 -4.80 9.91 -9.10
N GLN A 38 -5.44 9.65 -10.24
CA GLN A 38 -6.73 10.28 -10.58
C GLN A 38 -7.79 9.95 -9.53
N ARG A 39 -7.96 8.66 -9.18
CA ARG A 39 -8.93 8.24 -8.16
C ARG A 39 -8.68 8.90 -6.82
N ALA A 40 -7.43 8.96 -6.37
CA ALA A 40 -7.07 9.60 -5.10
C ALA A 40 -7.42 11.10 -5.08
N ARG A 41 -7.21 11.80 -6.20
CA ARG A 41 -7.56 13.21 -6.33
C ARG A 41 -9.08 13.42 -6.34
N GLU A 42 -9.82 12.57 -7.06
CA GLU A 42 -11.28 12.63 -7.15
C GLU A 42 -11.95 12.38 -5.80
N THR A 43 -11.38 11.53 -4.96
CA THR A 43 -11.88 11.26 -3.59
C THR A 43 -11.39 12.26 -2.54
N GLY A 44 -10.63 13.29 -2.94
CA GLY A 44 -10.17 14.34 -2.04
C GLY A 44 -9.08 13.89 -1.06
N VAL A 45 -8.32 12.84 -1.38
CA VAL A 45 -7.16 12.43 -0.58
C VAL A 45 -6.16 13.58 -0.55
N ASP A 46 -5.77 14.00 0.66
CA ASP A 46 -4.69 14.95 0.85
C ASP A 46 -3.33 14.24 0.72
N PRO A 47 -2.54 14.54 -0.32
CA PRO A 47 -1.28 13.86 -0.59
C PRO A 47 -0.16 14.22 0.40
N TYR A 48 -0.35 15.24 1.25
CA TYR A 48 0.59 15.67 2.27
C TYR A 48 0.13 15.32 3.69
N ARG A 49 -1.02 14.66 3.84
CA ARG A 49 -1.54 14.27 5.14
C ARG A 49 -0.79 13.04 5.66
N HIS A 50 -0.21 13.17 6.85
CA HIS A 50 0.55 12.12 7.52
C HIS A 50 -0.20 11.39 8.66
N ILE A 51 -1.53 11.51 8.72
CA ILE A 51 -2.31 10.99 9.85
C ILE A 51 -3.03 9.70 9.43
N ILE A 52 -2.58 8.58 9.98
CA ILE A 52 -3.40 7.38 10.14
C ILE A 52 -4.17 7.58 11.44
N ASP A 53 -5.50 7.69 11.38
CA ASP A 53 -6.34 7.83 12.57
C ASP A 53 -6.44 6.46 13.29
N PRO A 54 -5.78 6.27 14.45
CA PRO A 54 -5.82 5.01 15.19
C PRO A 54 -7.17 4.78 15.87
N GLY A 55 -8.09 5.75 15.81
CA GLY A 55 -9.45 5.69 16.33
C GLY A 55 -10.52 5.58 15.24
N ALA A 56 -10.13 5.37 13.97
CA ALA A 56 -11.08 5.24 12.89
C ALA A 56 -12.09 4.10 13.17
N PRO A 57 -13.40 4.33 13.05
CA PRO A 57 -14.41 3.29 13.24
C PRO A 57 -14.18 2.18 12.22
N GLY A 58 -13.80 1.00 12.70
CA GLY A 58 -13.33 -0.12 11.86
C GLY A 58 -12.21 -0.93 12.50
N ILE A 59 -11.50 -0.36 13.49
CA ILE A 59 -10.57 -1.09 14.37
C ILE A 59 -11.39 -1.86 15.43
N GLY A 60 -12.25 -2.76 14.95
CA GLY A 60 -13.01 -3.68 15.77
C GLY A 60 -12.15 -4.87 16.23
N LYS A 61 -12.72 -5.73 17.07
CA LYS A 61 -12.12 -7.04 17.31
C LYS A 61 -12.10 -7.82 15.99
N LEU A 62 -11.04 -8.60 15.77
CA LEU A 62 -10.97 -9.55 14.66
C LEU A 62 -12.23 -10.42 14.66
N THR A 63 -12.83 -10.60 13.49
CA THR A 63 -13.86 -11.62 13.29
C THR A 63 -13.24 -13.01 13.41
N ASP A 64 -14.05 -14.02 13.71
CA ASP A 64 -13.56 -15.41 13.81
C ASP A 64 -12.86 -15.87 12.51
N GLY A 65 -13.39 -15.46 11.36
CA GLY A 65 -12.76 -15.73 10.05
C GLY A 65 -11.41 -15.01 9.86
N GLN A 66 -11.26 -13.78 10.36
CA GLN A 66 -9.96 -13.10 10.34
C GLN A 66 -8.96 -13.76 11.29
N ALA A 67 -9.41 -14.27 12.45
CA ALA A 67 -8.57 -15.00 13.39
C ALA A 67 -8.08 -16.34 12.81
N GLU A 68 -8.96 -17.08 12.12
CA GLU A 68 -8.60 -18.31 11.41
C GLU A 68 -7.62 -18.04 10.26
N LEU A 69 -7.89 -17.00 9.46
CA LEU A 69 -7.01 -16.56 8.38
C LEU A 69 -5.62 -16.21 8.92
N LEU A 70 -5.55 -15.43 9.99
CA LEU A 70 -4.30 -15.07 10.66
C LEU A 70 -3.54 -16.30 11.13
N THR A 71 -4.21 -17.23 11.80
CA THR A 71 -3.57 -18.47 12.29
C THR A 71 -3.00 -19.30 11.14
N THR A 72 -3.72 -19.34 10.01
CA THR A 72 -3.31 -20.10 8.82
C THR A 72 -2.15 -19.44 8.08
N ILE A 73 -2.16 -18.11 7.94
CA ILE A 73 -1.19 -17.36 7.13
C ILE A 73 0.07 -16.96 7.92
N TYR A 74 0.00 -16.95 9.25
CA TYR A 74 1.11 -16.54 10.12
C TYR A 74 2.44 -17.24 9.80
N PRO A 75 2.51 -18.56 9.58
CA PRO A 75 3.76 -19.23 9.20
C PRO A 75 4.36 -18.71 7.88
N VAL A 76 3.51 -18.31 6.93
CA VAL A 76 3.95 -17.73 5.65
C VAL A 76 4.48 -16.31 5.85
N MET A 77 3.81 -15.53 6.69
CA MET A 77 4.27 -14.19 7.06
C MET A 77 5.63 -14.26 7.77
N GLU A 78 5.82 -15.21 8.70
CA GLU A 78 7.09 -15.42 9.38
C GLU A 78 8.20 -15.86 8.43
N ALA A 79 7.93 -16.82 7.54
CA ALA A 79 8.90 -17.26 6.54
C ALA A 79 9.33 -16.10 5.63
N THR A 80 8.38 -15.26 5.22
CA THR A 80 8.63 -14.06 4.41
C THR A 80 9.51 -13.07 5.17
N TYR A 81 9.16 -12.80 6.44
CA TYR A 81 9.94 -11.90 7.28
C TYR A 81 11.36 -12.43 7.53
N ALA A 82 11.51 -13.74 7.80
CA ALA A 82 12.81 -14.36 8.02
C ALA A 82 13.76 -14.15 6.83
N ALA A 83 13.24 -14.20 5.60
CA ALA A 83 14.00 -13.92 4.39
C ALA A 83 14.41 -12.44 4.24
N LEU A 84 13.67 -11.52 4.87
CA LEU A 84 13.90 -10.07 4.81
C LEU A 84 14.56 -9.51 6.08
N ARG A 85 14.91 -10.35 7.05
CA ARG A 85 15.38 -9.89 8.36
C ARG A 85 16.61 -8.99 8.24
N GLY A 86 16.55 -7.83 8.93
CA GLY A 86 17.63 -6.83 8.91
C GLY A 86 17.55 -5.80 7.76
N SER A 87 16.56 -5.90 6.88
CA SER A 87 16.33 -4.94 5.79
C SER A 87 15.62 -3.64 6.22
N GLY A 88 15.00 -3.63 7.40
CA GLY A 88 14.13 -2.54 7.86
C GLY A 88 12.68 -2.63 7.33
N PHE A 89 12.33 -3.69 6.60
CA PHE A 89 10.95 -3.94 6.17
C PHE A 89 10.11 -4.63 7.25
N ARG A 90 8.79 -4.39 7.20
CA ARG A 90 7.76 -5.09 7.98
C ARG A 90 6.86 -5.87 7.05
N VAL A 91 6.28 -6.97 7.54
CA VAL A 91 5.24 -7.71 6.81
C VAL A 91 3.88 -7.36 7.41
N LEU A 92 2.94 -6.97 6.55
CA LEU A 92 1.57 -6.60 6.93
C LEU A 92 0.59 -7.55 6.26
N LEU A 93 -0.44 -7.94 6.99
CA LEU A 93 -1.64 -8.55 6.44
C LEU A 93 -2.77 -7.54 6.54
N ALA A 94 -3.40 -7.25 5.41
CA ALA A 94 -4.60 -6.43 5.34
C ALA A 94 -5.79 -7.26 4.84
N ASP A 95 -6.99 -6.92 5.28
CA ASP A 95 -8.21 -7.49 4.73
C ASP A 95 -8.65 -6.83 3.41
N VAL A 96 -9.81 -7.23 2.90
CA VAL A 96 -10.34 -6.78 1.61
C VAL A 96 -10.65 -5.28 1.55
N ASP A 97 -10.89 -4.66 2.70
CA ASP A 97 -11.16 -3.23 2.83
C ASP A 97 -9.88 -2.43 3.12
N GLY A 98 -8.73 -3.12 3.23
CA GLY A 98 -7.43 -2.53 3.48
C GLY A 98 -7.11 -2.33 4.97
N TRP A 99 -7.90 -2.91 5.89
CA TRP A 99 -7.58 -2.85 7.32
C TRP A 99 -6.43 -3.77 7.65
N ILE A 100 -5.42 -3.24 8.35
CA ILE A 100 -4.30 -4.06 8.84
C ILE A 100 -4.82 -4.96 9.97
N ILE A 101 -4.87 -6.27 9.72
CA ILE A 101 -5.32 -7.29 10.66
C ILE A 101 -4.17 -8.07 11.29
N GLY A 102 -2.96 -7.98 10.75
CA GLY A 102 -1.76 -8.61 11.30
C GLY A 102 -0.48 -7.90 10.87
N SER A 103 0.54 -7.93 11.73
CA SER A 103 1.86 -7.36 11.43
C SER A 103 2.98 -8.12 12.11
N ILE A 104 4.05 -8.37 11.35
CA ILE A 104 5.33 -8.87 11.87
C ILE A 104 6.38 -7.76 11.66
N PRO A 105 7.05 -7.32 12.74
CA PRO A 105 8.15 -6.36 12.67
C PRO A 105 9.40 -7.00 12.08
#